data_AF-A0AAN8RJQ5-F1
#
_entry.id   AF-A0AAN8RJQ5-F1
#
_cell.length_a   1.000
_cell.length_b   1.000
_cell.length_c   1.000
_cell.angle_alpha   90.00
_cell.angle_beta   90.00
_cell.angle_gamma   90.00
#
_symmetry.space_group_name_H-M   'P 1'
#
loop_
_entity.id
_entity.type
_entity.pdbx_description
1 polymer ?
#
loop_
_entity_poly.entity_id
_entity_poly.type
_entity_poly.pdbx_seq_one_letter_code
_entity_poly.pdbx_strand_id
1 'polypeptide(L)' 'MVYQNGTVVGYTEPNGSQGIGIVEGFFSGMYLIKVTDGDDYDDERIIEAEENEVEQLQLYLGWD' A
#
# COMPACT_ATOMS: atom_id res chain seq x y z
N MET A 1 -12.88 -1.35 6.96
CA MET A 1 -12.84 -2.55 6.08
C MET A 1 -11.40 -3.04 6.08
N VAL A 2 -11.15 -4.33 6.29
CA VAL A 2 -9.77 -4.87 6.35
C VAL A 2 -9.36 -5.41 4.98
N TYR A 3 -8.32 -4.83 4.37
CA TYR A 3 -7.78 -5.30 3.10
C TYR A 3 -6.99 -6.60 3.27
N GLN A 4 -7.11 -7.51 2.30
CA GLN A 4 -6.43 -8.81 2.33
C GLN A 4 -4.97 -8.67 1.89
N ASN A 5 -4.11 -9.60 2.32
CA ASN A 5 -2.76 -9.71 1.78
C ASN A 5 -2.80 -9.79 0.23
N GLY A 6 -1.91 -9.05 -0.44
CA GLY A 6 -1.89 -8.92 -1.90
C GLY A 6 -2.82 -7.85 -2.48
N THR A 7 -3.63 -7.17 -1.66
CA THR A 7 -4.46 -6.05 -2.13
C THR A 7 -3.57 -4.85 -2.49
N VAL A 8 -3.77 -4.30 -3.69
CA VAL A 8 -3.13 -3.03 -4.08
C VAL A 8 -3.90 -1.87 -3.46
N VAL A 9 -3.17 -1.01 -2.76
CA VAL A 9 -3.72 0.14 -2.04
C VAL A 9 -2.93 1.40 -2.35
N GLY A 10 -3.64 2.53 -2.32
CA GLY A 10 -3.04 3.84 -2.16
C GLY A 10 -2.80 4.08 -0.67
N TYR A 11 -1.70 4.75 -0.35
CA TYR A 11 -1.40 5.15 1.02
C TYR A 11 -0.91 6.60 1.08
N THR A 12 -1.05 7.23 2.25
CA THR A 12 -0.51 8.55 2.53
C THR A 12 0.59 8.45 3.58
N GLU A 13 1.78 8.98 3.28
CA GLU A 13 2.89 9.06 4.24
C GLU A 13 2.69 10.21 5.25
N PRO A 14 3.40 10.20 6.40
CA PRO A 14 3.34 11.29 7.38
C PRO A 14 3.71 12.68 6.84
N ASN A 15 4.49 12.74 5.75
CA ASN A 15 4.85 13.98 5.06
C ASN A 15 3.76 14.49 4.09
N GLY A 16 2.64 13.77 3.97
CA GLY A 16 1.53 14.06 3.05
C GLY A 16 1.70 13.53 1.62
N SER A 17 2.80 12.84 1.32
CA SER A 17 3.04 12.23 0.02
C SER A 17 2.13 11.03 -0.17
N GLN A 18 1.65 10.84 -1.39
CA GLN A 18 0.83 9.68 -1.77
C GLN A 18 1.69 8.64 -2.48
N GLY A 19 1.46 7.37 -2.17
CA GLY A 19 2.14 6.25 -2.82
C GLY A 19 1.18 5.09 -3.10
N ILE A 20 1.70 4.09 -3.81
CA ILE A 20 0.98 2.85 -4.13
C ILE A 20 1.80 1.69 -3.59
N GLY A 21 1.14 0.75 -2.93
CA GLY A 21 1.79 -0.44 -2.38
C GLY A 21 0.87 -1.65 -2.33
N ILE A 22 1.42 -2.74 -1.82
CA ILE A 22 0.73 -4.02 -1.65
C ILE A 22 0.59 -4.30 -0.16
N VAL A 23 -0.61 -4.65 0.28
CA VAL A 23 -0.85 -5.05 1.67
C VAL A 23 -0.15 -6.38 1.96
N GLU A 24 0.75 -6.38 2.94
CA GLU A 24 1.38 -7.59 3.49
C GLU A 24 0.58 -8.13 4.68
N GLY A 25 -0.09 -7.25 5.44
CA GLY A 25 -0.94 -7.67 6.54
C GLY A 25 -1.60 -6.51 7.28
N PHE A 26 -2.38 -6.87 8.30
CA PHE A 26 -3.02 -5.94 9.21
C PHE A 26 -2.79 -6.43 10.64
N PHE A 27 -2.07 -5.64 11.44
CA PHE A 27 -1.71 -5.99 12.81
C PHE A 27 -1.87 -4.77 13.72
N SER A 28 -2.49 -4.98 14.89
CA SER A 28 -2.66 -3.94 15.91
C SER A 28 -3.33 -2.63 15.40
N GLY A 29 -4.25 -2.74 14.43
CA GLY A 29 -4.95 -1.57 13.87
C GLY A 29 -4.20 -0.87 12.73
N MET A 30 -3.05 -1.38 12.31
CA MET A 30 -2.21 -0.79 11.26
C MET A 30 -2.05 -1.75 10.09
N TYR A 31 -2.02 -1.19 8.88
CA TYR A 31 -1.64 -1.90 7.67
C TYR A 31 -0.12 -1.94 7.53
N LEU A 32 0.40 -3.12 7.21
CA LEU A 32 1.76 -3.29 6.73
C LEU A 32 1.71 -3.26 5.21
N ILE A 33 2.32 -2.26 4.60
CA ILE A 33 2.27 -2.05 3.15
C ILE A 33 3.69 -2.17 2.62
N LYS A 34 3.88 -3.11 1.70
CA LYS A 34 5.12 -3.25 0.94
C LYS A 34 5.10 -2.29 -0.24
N VAL A 35 6.16 -1.50 -0.33
CA VAL A 35 6.35 -0.50 -1.38
C VAL A 35 7.67 -0.79 -2.08
N THR A 36 7.68 -0.61 -3.40
CA THR A 36 8.89 -0.68 -4.23
C THR A 36 9.12 0.72 -4.75
N ASP A 37 10.25 1.34 -4.38
CA ASP A 37 10.57 2.66 -4.91
C ASP A 37 11.04 2.51 -6.36
N GLY A 38 10.44 3.30 -7.25
CA GLY A 38 10.64 3.18 -8.69
C GLY A 38 12.00 3.72 -9.08
N ASP A 39 13.01 2.86 -9.08
CA ASP A 39 14.13 2.81 -10.04
C ASP A 39 15.07 1.63 -9.72
N ASP A 40 15.11 1.19 -8.47
CA ASP A 40 15.85 0.00 -8.04
C ASP A 40 14.86 -0.99 -7.38
N TYR A 41 14.56 -2.10 -8.08
CA TYR A 41 13.76 -3.22 -7.56
C TYR A 41 14.36 -3.89 -6.31
N ASP A 42 15.52 -3.42 -5.84
CA ASP A 42 16.23 -3.90 -4.66
C ASP A 42 15.81 -3.19 -3.37
N ASP A 43 15.19 -2.00 -3.45
CA ASP A 43 14.77 -1.24 -2.28
C ASP A 43 13.28 -1.48 -1.96
N GLU A 44 13.01 -2.70 -1.48
CA GLU A 44 11.72 -3.03 -0.86
C GLU A 44 11.66 -2.44 0.56
N ARG A 45 10.63 -1.63 0.83
CA ARG A 45 10.38 -1.07 2.15
C ARG A 45 8.99 -1.48 2.64
N ILE A 46 8.87 -1.77 3.94
CA ILE A 46 7.59 -1.88 4.62
C ILE A 46 7.28 -0.55 5.29
N ILE A 47 6.07 -0.05 5.08
CA ILE A 47 5.52 1.08 5.81
C ILE A 47 4.33 0.63 6.66
N GLU A 48 4.05 1.40 7.71
CA GLU A 48 2.88 1.23 8.56
C GLU A 48 1.92 2.39 8.27
N ALA A 49 0.63 2.08 8.10
CA ALA A 49 -0.40 3.09 7.83
C ALA A 49 -1.69 2.79 8.59
N GLU A 50 -2.36 3.82 9.10
CA GLU A 50 -3.66 3.71 9.78
C GLU A 50 -4.78 3.43 8.76
N GLU A 51 -5.95 2.97 9.23
CA GLU A 51 -7.07 2.63 8.33
C GLU A 51 -7.56 3.82 7.49
N ASN A 52 -7.48 5.05 8.03
CA ASN A 52 -7.86 6.29 7.33
C ASN A 52 -6.79 6.79 6.35
N GLU A 53 -5.61 6.19 6.33
CA GLU A 53 -4.50 6.57 5.44
C GLU A 53 -4.41 5.64 4.22
N VAL A 54 -5.27 4.61 4.14
CA VAL A 54 -5.21 3.56 3.13
C VAL A 54 -6.53 3.44 2.36
N GLU A 55 -6.44 3.47 1.04
CA GLU A 55 -7.58 3.29 0.14
C GLU A 55 -7.34 2.16 -0.86
N GLN A 56 -8.34 1.31 -1.08
CA GLN A 56 -8.24 0.28 -2.12
C GLN A 56 -8.29 0.92 -3.51
N LEU A 57 -7.24 0.68 -4.29
CA LEU A 57 -7.22 1.08 -5.69
C LEU A 57 -7.90 -0.01 -6.52
N GLN A 58 -8.99 0.35 -7.20
CA GLN A 58 -9.52 -0.46 -8.27
C GLN A 58 -8.64 -0.25 -9.49
N LEU A 59 -7.61 -1.06 -9.64
CA LEU A 59 -6.87 -1.15 -10.89
C LEU A 59 -7.80 -1.75 -11.94
N TYR A 60 -8.40 -0.90 -12.77
CA TYR A 60 -8.99 -1.32 -14.02
C TYR A 60 -7.85 -1.79 -14.93
N LEU A 61 -7.46 -3.05 -14.79
CA LEU A 61 -6.67 -3.76 -15.78
C LEU A 61 -7.56 -3.95 -17.01
N GLY A 62 -7.78 -2.88 -17.76
CA GLY A 62 -8.29 -2.94 -19.12
C GLY A 62 -7.21 -3.56 -20.00
N TRP A 63 -7.19 -4.89 -20.06
CA TRP A 63 -6.45 -5.62 -21.08
C TRP A 63 -7.39 -5.75 -22.27
N ASP A 64 -7.22 -4.86 -23.25
CA ASP A 64 -7.69 -5.05 -24.63
C ASP A 64 -6.49 -5.48 -25.49
#